data_AF-W9RXN5-F1
#
_entry.id   AF-W9RXN5-F1
#
_cell.length_a   1.000
_cell.length_b   1.000
_cell.length_c   1.000
_cell.angle_alpha   90.00
_cell.angle_beta   90.00
_cell.angle_gamma   90.00
#
_symmetry.space_group_name_H-M   'P 1'
#
loop_
_entity.id
_entity.type
_entity.pdbx_description
1 polymer ?
#
loop_
_entity_poly.entity_id
_entity_poly.type
_entity_poly.pdbx_seq_one_letter_code
_entity_poly.pdbx_strand_id
1 'polypeptide(L)' 'MRKKQDRIAFLFGSDDHWGPLKLYEEISRQAPGIALSLEREGHGHFFCCFEDGSTWVAHHVATLINDQISRSRSSD' A
#
# COMPACT_ATOMS: atom_id res chain seq x y z
N MET A 1 1.18 -11.05 -14.67
CA MET A 1 1.30 -10.24 -13.44
C MET A 1 2.58 -10.48 -12.63
N ARG A 2 3.13 -11.71 -12.54
CA ARG A 2 4.35 -12.01 -11.75
C ARG A 2 5.56 -11.08 -12.00
N LYS A 3 5.79 -10.63 -13.24
CA LYS A 3 6.90 -9.73 -13.61
C LYS A 3 6.75 -8.25 -13.20
N LYS A 4 5.65 -7.86 -12.54
CA LYS A 4 5.37 -6.46 -12.15
C LYS A 4 4.97 -6.33 -10.68
N GLN A 5 5.18 -7.36 -9.87
CA GLN A 5 4.77 -7.35 -8.46
C GLN A 5 5.51 -6.28 -7.66
N ASP A 6 6.75 -5.98 -8.05
CA ASP A 6 7.60 -4.89 -7.56
C ASP A 6 7.13 -3.48 -7.94
N ARG A 7 6.12 -3.37 -8.81
CA ARG A 7 5.58 -2.09 -9.32
C ARG A 7 4.15 -1.83 -8.89
N ILE A 8 3.57 -2.72 -8.09
CA ILE A 8 2.20 -2.64 -7.62
C ILE A 8 2.24 -2.73 -6.10
N ALA A 9 1.53 -1.82 -5.44
CA ALA A 9 1.29 -1.85 -4.01
C ALA A 9 -0.20 -1.65 -3.75
N PHE A 10 -0.74 -2.31 -2.73
CA PHE A 10 -2.09 -2.06 -2.24
C PHE A 10 -2.04 -1.52 -0.82
N LEU A 11 -2.77 -0.44 -0.60
CA LEU A 11 -3.02 0.14 0.71
C LEU A 11 -4.48 -0.09 1.06
N PHE A 12 -4.72 -0.67 2.23
CA PHE A 12 -6.03 -0.95 2.77
C PHE A 12 -6.31 -0.01 3.95
N GLY A 13 -7.50 0.57 3.98
CA GLY A 13 -8.00 1.29 5.15
C GLY A 13 -8.41 0.34 6.28
N SER A 14 -8.56 0.90 7.47
CA SER A 14 -9.01 0.16 8.67
C SER A 14 -10.52 -0.12 8.67
N ASP A 15 -11.31 0.60 7.88
CA ASP A 15 -12.74 0.39 7.69
C ASP A 15 -12.99 -0.41 6.39
N ASP A 16 -13.51 -1.64 6.54
CA ASP A 16 -13.75 -2.65 5.49
C ASP A 16 -14.83 -2.24 4.45
N HIS A 17 -14.96 -0.95 4.11
CA HIS A 17 -16.05 -0.45 3.26
C HIS A 17 -15.80 -0.69 1.76
N TRP A 18 -14.63 -0.31 1.25
CA TRP A 18 -14.33 -0.34 -0.20
C TRP A 18 -13.23 -1.34 -0.57
N GLY A 19 -12.50 -1.84 0.44
CA GLY A 19 -11.42 -2.81 0.27
C GLY A 19 -11.46 -3.78 1.42
N PRO A 20 -12.18 -4.91 1.30
CA PRO A 20 -12.34 -5.82 2.41
C PRO A 20 -11.03 -6.45 2.84
N LEU A 21 -10.82 -6.65 4.14
CA LEU A 21 -9.59 -7.26 4.66
C LEU A 21 -9.40 -8.70 4.13
N LYS A 22 -10.50 -9.36 3.79
CA LYS A 22 -10.47 -10.65 3.09
C LYS A 22 -9.67 -10.58 1.78
N LEU A 23 -9.74 -9.47 1.05
CA LEU A 23 -8.96 -9.28 -0.19
C LEU A 23 -7.48 -9.07 0.11
N TYR A 24 -7.13 -8.37 1.20
CA TYR A 24 -5.76 -8.28 1.69
C TYR A 24 -5.18 -9.69 1.95
N GLU A 25 -5.92 -10.52 2.69
CA GLU A 25 -5.53 -11.91 2.96
C GLU A 25 -5.37 -12.72 1.67
N GLU A 26 -6.32 -12.59 0.75
CA GLU A 26 -6.30 -13.29 -0.52
C GLU A 26 -5.07 -12.93 -1.38
N ILE A 27 -4.75 -11.64 -1.48
CA ILE A 27 -3.58 -11.16 -2.24
C ILE A 27 -2.29 -11.62 -1.56
N SER A 28 -2.20 -11.54 -0.23
CA SER A 28 -1.01 -11.98 0.51
C SER A 28 -0.67 -13.45 0.22
N ARG A 29 -1.70 -14.29 0.07
CA ARG A 29 -1.55 -15.72 -0.25
C ARG A 29 -1.22 -15.96 -1.71
N GLN A 30 -1.91 -15.28 -2.64
CA GLN A 30 -1.78 -15.55 -4.08
C GLN A 30 -0.60 -14.83 -4.73
N ALA A 31 -0.17 -13.71 -4.16
CA ALA A 31 0.86 -12.84 -4.71
C ALA A 31 1.76 -12.25 -3.60
N PRO A 32 2.55 -13.09 -2.89
CA PRO A 32 3.38 -12.65 -1.77
C PRO A 32 4.48 -11.63 -2.13
N GLY A 33 4.77 -11.45 -3.42
CA GLY A 33 5.72 -10.44 -3.90
C GLY A 33 5.12 -9.04 -4.09
N ILE A 34 3.82 -8.85 -3.87
CA ILE A 34 3.17 -7.53 -3.96
C ILE A 34 3.24 -6.86 -2.58
N ALA A 35 3.61 -5.58 -2.55
CA ALA A 35 3.59 -4.80 -1.32
C ALA A 35 2.15 -4.59 -0.86
N LEU A 36 1.84 -5.00 0.37
CA LEU A 36 0.54 -4.83 1.00
C LEU A 36 0.72 -4.01 2.28
N SER A 37 -0.10 -2.98 2.45
CA SER A 37 -0.10 -2.12 3.63
C SER A 37 -1.50 -1.99 4.19
N LEU A 38 -1.58 -1.95 5.51
CA LEU A 38 -2.79 -1.69 6.27
C LEU A 38 -2.58 -0.38 7.01
N GLU A 39 -3.52 0.54 6.85
CA GLU A 39 -3.57 1.74 7.66
C GLU A 39 -3.99 1.39 9.10
N ARG A 40 -3.31 1.99 10.09
CA ARG A 40 -3.48 1.68 11.51
C ARG A 40 -3.54 2.91 12.42
N GLU A 41 -3.51 4.12 11.86
CA GLU A 41 -3.56 5.41 12.56
C GLU A 41 -5.01 5.94 12.70
N GLY A 42 -6.00 5.21 12.17
CA GLY A 42 -7.42 5.53 12.30
C GLY A 42 -7.97 6.39 11.17
N HIS A 43 -7.23 6.54 10.07
CA HIS A 43 -7.73 7.16 8.86
C HIS A 43 -8.69 6.19 8.15
N GLY A 44 -9.96 6.60 8.05
CA GLY A 44 -10.95 5.85 7.27
C GLY A 44 -10.61 5.84 5.78
N HIS A 45 -11.36 5.05 5.01
CA HIS A 45 -11.26 4.87 3.56
C HIS A 45 -11.12 6.20 2.77
N PHE A 46 -11.71 7.25 3.31
CA PHE A 46 -11.74 8.60 2.76
C PHE A 46 -10.42 9.37 2.94
N PHE A 47 -9.26 8.74 2.72
CA PHE A 47 -7.95 9.36 2.85
C PHE A 47 -7.88 10.75 2.21
N CYS A 48 -8.41 10.89 1.00
CA CYS A 48 -8.39 12.15 0.23
C CYS A 48 -9.45 13.19 0.65
N CYS A 49 -10.35 12.87 1.57
CA CYS A 49 -11.43 13.79 1.98
C CYS A 49 -11.02 14.73 3.12
N PHE A 50 -9.91 14.45 3.80
CA PHE A 50 -9.36 15.31 4.86
C PHE A 50 -7.86 15.51 4.64
N GLU A 51 -7.35 16.64 5.13
CA GLU A 51 -5.94 17.02 4.98
C GLU A 51 -5.01 16.00 5.63
N ASP A 52 -5.34 15.55 6.85
CA ASP A 52 -4.53 14.58 7.59
C ASP A 52 -4.41 13.24 6.83
N GLY A 53 -5.53 12.71 6.35
CA GLY A 53 -5.54 11.48 5.55
C GLY A 53 -4.78 11.63 4.23
N SER A 54 -4.89 12.80 3.59
CA SER A 54 -4.21 13.10 2.32
C SER A 54 -2.70 13.19 2.52
N THR A 55 -2.29 13.84 3.61
CA THR A 55 -0.89 13.99 3.99
C THR A 55 -0.29 12.64 4.36
N TRP A 56 -1.02 11.84 5.14
CA TRP A 56 -0.59 10.49 5.53
C TRP A 56 -0.38 9.59 4.31
N VAL A 57 -1.35 9.50 3.39
CA VAL A 57 -1.22 8.65 2.20
C VAL A 57 -0.10 9.15 1.27
N ALA A 58 0.10 10.47 1.17
CA ALA A 58 1.19 11.03 0.39
C ALA A 58 2.56 10.64 0.97
N HIS A 59 2.74 10.73 2.28
CA HIS A 59 3.96 10.28 2.96
C HIS A 59 4.20 8.78 2.80
N HIS A 60 3.15 7.98 2.93
CA HIS A 60 3.22 6.54 2.75
C HIS A 60 3.67 6.18 1.32
N VAL A 61 3.04 6.76 0.30
CA VAL A 61 3.38 6.51 -1.10
C VAL A 61 4.78 7.01 -1.44
N ALA A 62 5.19 8.19 -0.95
CA ALA A 62 6.53 8.72 -1.17
C ALA A 62 7.60 7.78 -0.58
N THR A 63 7.36 7.23 0.61
CA THR A 63 8.24 6.25 1.24
C THR A 63 8.36 4.97 0.42
N LEU A 64 7.24 4.41 -0.05
CA LEU A 64 7.23 3.22 -0.91
C LEU A 64 8.05 3.40 -2.20
N ILE A 65 7.92 4.56 -2.85
CA ILE A 65 8.66 4.89 -4.06
C ILE A 65 10.16 5.00 -3.76
N ASN A 66 10.53 5.73 -2.70
CA ASN A 66 11.93 5.92 -2.32
C ASN A 66 12.61 4.59 -1.96
N ASP A 67 11.90 3.71 -1.24
CA ASP A 67 12.37 2.37 -0.90
C ASP A 67 12.59 1.52 -2.16
N GLN A 68 11.69 1.64 -3.14
CA GLN A 68 11.82 0.90 -4.40
C GLN A 68 13.00 1.41 -5.24
N ILE A 69 13.22 2.72 -5.29
CA ILE A 69 14.40 3.33 -5.93
C ILE A 69 15.69 2.89 -5.23
N SER A 70 15.67 2.79 -3.90
CA SER A 70 16.82 2.38 -3.11
C SER A 70 17.16 0.90 -3.36
N ARG A 71 16.15 0.02 -3.36
CA ARG A 71 16.32 -1.41 -3.67
C ARG A 71 16.85 -1.67 -5.08
N SER A 72 16.39 -0.90 -6.07
CA SER A 72 16.89 -1.06 -7.44
C SER A 72 18.35 -0.64 -7.57
N ARG A 73 18.76 0.44 -6.88
CA ARG A 73 20.16 0.91 -6.85
C ARG A 73 21.13 -0.03 -6.12
N SER A 74 20.66 -0.79 -5.13
CA SER A 74 21.49 -1.76 -4.41
C SER A 74 21.67 -3.10 -5.14
N SER A 75 21.00 -3.27 -6.29
CA SER A 75 21.04 -4.50 -7.09
C SER A 75 21.98 -4.39 -8.31
N ASP A 76 22.58 -3.22 -8.53
CA ASP A 76 23.65 -2.94 -9.50
C ASP A 76 25.03 -3.05 -8.83
#